data_AF-A0A0T6DTQ6-F1
#
_entry.id   AF-A0A0T6DTQ6-F1
#
_cell.length_a   1.000
_cell.length_b   1.000
_cell.length_c   1.000
_cell.angle_alpha   90.00
_cell.angle_beta   90.00
_cell.angle_gamma   90.00
#
_symmetry.space_group_name_H-M   'P 1'
#
loop_
_entity.id
_entity.type
_entity.pdbx_description
1 polymer ?
#
loop_
_entity_poly.entity_id
_entity_poly.type
_entity_poly.pdbx_seq_one_letter_code
_entity_poly.pdbx_strand_id
1 'polypeptide(L)'
;MNSKPKEKFEPVVRLIEYFGGQIPTAEALKVKQGTVSGWLNCVHGVNSFNAMRAEAKTKGAIKAHELCPKLTEIEEQPEEV
;
A
#
# COMPACT_ATOMS: atom_id res chain seq x y z
N MET A 1 -21.83 -9.78 -20.72
CA MET A 1 -21.02 -9.49 -19.52
C MET A 1 -19.58 -9.34 -19.97
N ASN A 2 -19.06 -8.12 -20.08
CA ASN A 2 -17.65 -7.87 -20.39
C ASN A 2 -17.21 -6.62 -19.63
N SER A 3 -16.98 -6.79 -18.33
CA SER A 3 -16.24 -5.76 -17.58
C SER A 3 -14.76 -6.00 -17.85
N LYS A 4 -14.12 -5.10 -18.59
CA LYS A 4 -12.66 -5.04 -18.71
C LYS A 4 -12.06 -5.18 -17.30
N PRO A 5 -10.99 -5.98 -17.10
CA PRO A 5 -10.35 -6.05 -15.80
C PRO A 5 -9.97 -4.63 -15.37
N LYS A 6 -10.45 -4.18 -14.21
CA LYS A 6 -10.01 -2.92 -13.63
C LYS A 6 -8.50 -3.03 -13.41
N GLU A 7 -7.73 -2.08 -13.91
CA GLU A 7 -6.30 -2.00 -13.63
C GLU A 7 -6.11 -2.01 -12.11
N LYS A 8 -5.41 -3.04 -11.62
CA LYS A 8 -5.17 -3.21 -10.19
C LYS A 8 -4.07 -2.24 -9.77
N PHE A 9 -4.15 -1.75 -8.55
CA PHE A 9 -3.09 -0.88 -8.01
C PHE A 9 -1.83 -1.71 -7.71
N GLU A 10 -0.87 -1.66 -8.63
CA GLU A 10 0.36 -2.47 -8.63
C GLU A 10 1.13 -2.49 -7.28
N PRO A 11 1.35 -1.35 -6.59
CA PRO A 11 2.02 -1.35 -5.29
C PRO A 11 1.31 -2.21 -4.23
N VAL A 12 -0.02 -2.26 -4.27
CA VAL A 12 -0.83 -3.08 -3.35
C VAL A 12 -0.81 -4.54 -3.76
N VAL A 13 -0.74 -4.86 -5.05
CA VAL A 13 -0.54 -6.24 -5.52
C VAL A 13 0.78 -6.79 -4.97
N ARG A 14 1.89 -6.07 -5.16
CA ARG A 14 3.21 -6.45 -4.63
C ARG A 14 3.21 -6.61 -3.11
N LEU A 15 2.53 -5.71 -2.40
CA LEU A 15 2.38 -5.79 -0.95
C LEU A 15 1.66 -7.08 -0.51
N ILE A 16 0.58 -7.43 -1.22
CA ILE A 16 -0.19 -8.65 -0.96
C ILE A 16 0.67 -9.89 -1.22
N GLU A 17 1.42 -9.91 -2.32
CA GLU A 17 2.32 -11.01 -2.66
C GLU A 17 3.45 -11.15 -1.64
N TYR A 18 4.03 -10.05 -1.18
CA TYR A 18 5.09 -10.03 -0.17
C TYR A 18 4.68 -10.74 1.13
N PHE A 19 3.44 -10.50 1.60
CA PHE A 19 2.92 -11.17 2.80
C PHE A 19 2.24 -12.52 2.51
N GLY A 20 2.08 -12.91 1.25
CA GLY A 20 1.47 -14.19 0.85
C GLY A 20 -0.07 -14.18 0.82
N GLY A 21 -0.69 -13.01 0.72
CA GLY A 21 -2.14 -12.88 0.53
C GLY A 21 -2.78 -11.72 1.30
N GLN A 22 -4.08 -11.49 1.05
CA GLN A 22 -4.79 -10.35 1.64
C GLN A 22 -4.97 -10.48 3.17
N ILE A 23 -5.23 -11.70 3.66
CA ILE A 23 -5.37 -11.96 5.11
C ILE A 23 -4.02 -11.74 5.83
N PRO A 24 -2.91 -12.38 5.41
CA PRO A 24 -1.59 -12.11 6.00
C PRO A 24 -1.18 -10.64 5.96
N THR A 25 -1.48 -9.94 4.85
CA THR A 25 -1.22 -8.49 4.72
C THR A 25 -2.01 -7.70 5.76
N ALA A 26 -3.29 -8.02 5.94
CA ALA A 26 -4.15 -7.35 6.89
C ALA A 26 -3.64 -7.54 8.33
N GLU A 27 -3.24 -8.76 8.69
CA GLU A 27 -2.66 -9.09 9.98
C GLU A 27 -1.33 -8.36 10.22
N ALA A 28 -0.42 -8.36 9.24
CA ALA A 28 0.87 -7.69 9.32
C ALA A 28 0.74 -6.18 9.53
N LEU A 29 -0.27 -5.56 8.90
CA LEU A 29 -0.53 -4.12 8.98
C LEU A 29 -1.55 -3.74 10.07
N LYS A 30 -2.12 -4.73 10.78
CA LYS A 30 -3.17 -4.55 11.80
C LYS A 30 -4.41 -3.84 11.27
N VAL A 31 -4.88 -4.24 10.09
CA VAL A 31 -6.12 -3.76 9.46
C VAL A 31 -7.07 -4.93 9.18
N LYS A 32 -8.27 -4.65 8.68
CA LYS A 32 -9.21 -5.70 8.25
C LYS A 32 -8.87 -6.15 6.82
N GLN A 33 -9.08 -7.42 6.48
CA GLN A 33 -8.88 -7.92 5.11
C GLN A 33 -9.72 -7.14 4.09
N GLY A 34 -10.93 -6.71 4.45
CA GLY A 34 -11.76 -5.86 3.59
C GLY A 34 -11.11 -4.51 3.25
N THR A 35 -10.27 -3.96 4.14
CA THR A 35 -9.48 -2.75 3.86
C THR A 35 -8.43 -3.02 2.78
N VAL A 36 -7.74 -4.16 2.84
CA VAL A 36 -6.75 -4.57 1.82
C VAL A 36 -7.44 -4.80 0.46
N SER A 37 -8.62 -5.43 0.46
CA SER A 37 -9.45 -5.57 -0.75
C SER A 37 -9.89 -4.20 -1.30
N GLY A 38 -10.25 -3.26 -0.43
CA GLY A 38 -10.59 -1.89 -0.82
C GLY A 38 -9.44 -1.16 -1.51
N TRP A 39 -8.20 -1.34 -1.02
CA TRP A 39 -7.01 -0.81 -1.68
C TRP A 39 -6.75 -1.45 -3.04
N LEU A 40 -6.83 -2.78 -3.13
CA LEU A 40 -6.59 -3.53 -4.36
C LEU A 40 -7.57 -3.14 -5.48
N ASN A 41 -8.81 -2.86 -5.11
CA ASN A 41 -9.88 -2.48 -6.03
C ASN A 41 -10.04 -0.95 -6.19
N CYS A 42 -9.11 -0.17 -5.65
CA CYS A 42 -9.13 1.30 -5.67
C CYS A 42 -10.43 1.93 -5.13
N VAL A 43 -11.11 1.26 -4.19
CA VAL A 43 -12.31 1.78 -3.52
C VAL A 43 -11.93 2.96 -2.61
N HIS A 44 -10.81 2.83 -1.93
CA HIS A 44 -10.19 3.90 -1.15
C HIS A 44 -8.66 3.74 -1.20
N GLY A 45 -7.91 4.83 -1.08
CA GLY A 45 -6.44 4.80 -1.09
C GLY A 45 -5.83 4.26 0.20
N VAL A 46 -4.52 4.00 0.17
CA VAL A 46 -3.72 3.76 1.38
C VAL A 46 -3.40 5.11 2.01
N ASN A 47 -3.72 5.28 3.30
CA ASN A 47 -3.34 6.50 4.02
C ASN A 47 -1.85 6.48 4.41
N SER A 48 -1.30 7.64 4.75
CA SER A 48 0.11 7.80 5.12
C SER A 48 0.55 6.85 6.24
N PHE A 49 -0.27 6.68 7.28
CA PHE A 49 0.04 5.79 8.40
C PHE A 49 0.21 4.33 7.99
N ASN A 50 -0.72 3.79 7.19
CA ASN A 50 -0.65 2.41 6.70
C ASN A 50 0.46 2.23 5.68
N ALA A 51 0.74 3.26 4.85
CA ALA A 51 1.84 3.24 3.90
C ALA A 51 3.21 3.19 4.60
N MET A 52 3.45 4.04 5.59
CA MET A 52 4.67 4.01 6.40
C MET A 52 4.81 2.69 7.17
N ARG A 53 3.71 2.17 7.73
CA ARG A 53 3.72 0.85 8.39
C ARG A 53 4.08 -0.27 7.41
N ALA A 54 3.56 -0.23 6.19
CA ALA A 54 3.87 -1.19 5.15
C ALA A 54 5.35 -1.14 4.77
N GLU A 55 5.92 0.04 4.59
CA GLU A 55 7.35 0.19 4.34
C GLU A 55 8.20 -0.39 5.48
N ALA A 56 7.88 -0.05 6.74
CA ALA A 56 8.60 -0.58 7.90
C ALA A 56 8.50 -2.11 8.00
N LYS A 57 7.33 -2.70 7.71
CA LYS A 57 7.11 -4.15 7.77
C LYS A 57 7.73 -4.91 6.60
N THR A 58 7.86 -4.27 5.46
CA THR A 58 8.51 -4.81 4.26
C THR A 58 9.99 -4.47 4.20
N LYS A 59 10.53 -3.80 5.23
CA LYS A 59 11.93 -3.36 5.31
C LYS A 59 12.37 -2.54 4.09
N GLY A 60 11.48 -1.69 3.58
CA GLY A 60 11.74 -0.84 2.42
C GLY A 60 11.51 -1.49 1.06
N ALA A 61 11.06 -2.76 0.99
CA ALA A 61 10.79 -3.42 -0.29
C ALA A 61 9.58 -2.81 -1.05
N ILE A 62 8.64 -2.23 -0.31
CA ILE A 62 7.56 -1.39 -0.85
C ILE A 62 7.63 -0.05 -0.12
N LYS A 63 7.78 1.04 -0.87
CA LYS A 63 7.93 2.39 -0.32
C LYS A 63 6.58 3.01 0.05
N ALA A 64 6.58 3.84 1.10
CA ALA A 64 5.35 4.50 1.53
C ALA A 64 4.79 5.43 0.44
N HIS A 65 5.65 6.13 -0.31
CA HIS A 65 5.22 6.99 -1.42
C HIS A 65 4.60 6.22 -2.60
N GLU A 66 4.98 4.95 -2.83
CA GLU A 66 4.34 4.08 -3.83
C GLU A 66 2.89 3.75 -3.43
N LEU A 67 2.62 3.55 -2.14
CA LEU A 67 1.28 3.24 -1.62
C LEU A 67 0.42 4.49 -1.42
N CYS A 68 1.05 5.61 -1.05
CA CYS A 68 0.40 6.88 -0.78
C CYS A 68 1.14 8.00 -1.54
N PRO A 69 0.75 8.31 -2.79
CA PRO A 69 1.43 9.31 -3.62
C PRO A 69 1.51 10.71 -3.00
N LYS A 70 0.63 11.03 -2.05
CA LYS A 70 0.68 12.29 -1.30
C LYS A 70 1.95 12.45 -0.44
N LEU A 71 2.67 11.36 -0.15
CA LEU A 71 3.93 11.42 0.59
C LEU A 71 5.11 11.90 -0.25
N THR A 72 5.02 11.81 -1.58
CA THR A 72 6.06 12.28 -2.51
C THR A 72 6.30 13.79 -2.39
N GLU A 73 5.28 14.54 -1.97
CA GLU A 73 5.39 15.99 -1.71
C GLU A 73 6.20 16.32 -0.43
N ILE A 74 6.55 15.32 0.39
CA ILE A 74 7.22 15.50 1.70
C ILE A 74 8.72 15.16 1.62
N GLU A 75 9.17 14.37 0.64
CA GLU A 75 10.58 13.93 0.53
C GLU A 75 11.55 15.03 0.02
N GLU A 76 11.07 16.20 -0.44
CA GLU A 76 11.93 17.32 -0.92
C GLU A 76 12.37 18.31 0.18
N GLN A 77 12.53 17.85 1.43
CA GLN A 77 13.15 18.65 2.49
C GLN A 77 14.48 17.98 2.88
N PRO A 78 15.61 18.33 2.22
CA PRO A 78 16.91 17.86 2.69
C PRO A 78 17.14 18.38 4.10
N GLU A 79 17.41 17.45 5.01
CA GLU A 79 17.76 17.71 6.39
C GLU A 79 19.09 18.48 6.39
N GLU A 80 19.01 19.80 6.59
CA GLU A 80 20.16 20.70 6.70
C GLU A 80 20.86 20.42 8.03
N VAL A 81 21.98 19.71 7.95
CA VAL A 81 22.94 19.46 9.05
C VAL A 81 24.02 20.54 9.11
#